data_AF-A0A3D0FMF9-F1
#
_entry.id   AF-A0A3D0FMF9-F1
#
_cell.length_a   1.000
_cell.length_b   1.000
_cell.length_c   1.000
_cell.angle_alpha   90.00
_cell.angle_beta   90.00
_cell.angle_gamma   90.00
#
_symmetry.space_group_name_H-M   'P 1'
#
loop_
_entity.id
_entity.type
_entity.pdbx_description
1 polymer ?
#
loop_
_entity_poly.entity_id
_entity_poly.type
_entity_poly.pdbx_seq_one_letter_code
_entity_poly.pdbx_strand_id
1 'polypeptide(L)' 'MKRINTSLIIAALLTFCGITHGQNLLRTYQEYISRYSSIAVAQRKAHGIPASITLAQGILESAAGTSALAAE' A
#
# COMPACT_ATOMS: atom_id res chain seq x y z
N MET A 1 -41.29 -15.83 22.84
CA MET A 1 -40.18 -14.87 22.63
C MET A 1 -38.86 -15.59 22.89
N LYS A 2 -38.07 -15.87 21.85
CA LYS A 2 -36.75 -16.52 21.99
C LYS A 2 -35.79 -15.53 22.63
N ARG A 3 -35.30 -15.83 23.84
CA ARG A 3 -34.30 -15.01 24.53
C ARG A 3 -33.00 -15.06 23.73
N ILE A 4 -32.54 -13.91 23.26
CA ILE A 4 -31.25 -13.79 22.57
C ILE A 4 -30.14 -13.88 23.62
N ASN A 5 -29.19 -14.80 23.41
CA ASN A 5 -28.06 -15.00 24.30
C ASN A 5 -27.07 -13.84 24.15
N THR A 6 -26.86 -13.09 25.23
CA THR A 6 -25.93 -11.95 25.29
C THR A 6 -24.49 -12.35 24.96
N SER A 7 -24.06 -13.57 25.29
CA SER A 7 -22.74 -14.10 24.91
C SER A 7 -22.54 -14.22 23.40
N LEU A 8 -23.61 -14.44 22.63
CA LEU A 8 -23.59 -14.51 21.17
C LEU A 8 -23.37 -13.12 20.54
N ILE A 9 -23.92 -12.07 21.16
CA ILE A 9 -23.69 -10.68 20.75
C ILE A 9 -22.25 -10.27 21.02
N ILE A 10 -21.70 -10.61 22.19
CA ILE A 10 -20.32 -10.28 22.55
C ILE A 10 -19.32 -11.01 21.63
N ALA A 11 -19.57 -12.28 21.32
CA ALA A 11 -18.75 -13.05 20.38
C ALA A 11 -18.76 -12.45 18.97
N ALA A 12 -19.94 -11.99 18.49
CA ALA A 12 -20.08 -11.32 17.20
C ALA A 12 -19.39 -9.94 17.16
N LEU A 13 -19.40 -9.20 18.27
CA LEU A 13 -18.73 -7.89 18.38
C LEU A 13 -17.20 -8.02 18.40
N LEU A 14 -16.68 -9.05 19.08
CA LEU A 14 -15.24 -9.34 19.13
C LEU A 14 -14.67 -9.80 17.79
N THR A 15 -15.45 -10.54 16.99
CA THR A 15 -15.03 -10.96 15.64
C THR A 15 -15.00 -9.82 14.63
N PHE A 16 -15.83 -8.78 14.80
CA PHE A 16 -15.86 -7.62 13.90
C PHE A 16 -14.63 -6.70 14.05
N CYS A 17 -14.04 -6.61 15.25
CA CYS A 17 -12.88 -5.76 15.52
C CYS A 17 -11.56 -6.30 14.92
N GLY A 18 -11.46 -7.63 14.73
CA GLY A 18 -10.21 -8.29 14.34
C GLY A 18 -9.77 -8.15 12.87
N ILE A 19 -10.59 -7.57 11.98
CA ILE A 19 -10.39 -7.70 10.52
C ILE A 19 -9.50 -6.57 9.92
N THR A 20 -9.10 -5.55 10.67
CA THR A 20 -8.54 -4.32 10.08
C THR A 20 -7.08 -4.03 10.44
N HIS A 21 -6.13 -4.90 10.12
CA HIS A 21 -4.70 -4.59 10.33
C HIS A 21 -3.83 -5.01 9.14
N GLY A 22 -3.33 -4.04 8.35
CA GLY A 22 -2.17 -4.21 7.46
C GLY A 22 -2.23 -3.72 5.99
N GLN A 23 -3.36 -3.24 5.46
CA GLN A 23 -3.52 -3.03 4.00
C GLN A 23 -2.99 -1.71 3.41
N ASN A 24 -2.66 -0.70 4.24
CA ASN A 24 -2.32 0.65 3.75
C ASN A 24 -0.97 0.73 3.02
N LEU A 25 0.06 0.01 3.51
CA LEU A 25 1.39 0.10 2.91
C LEU A 25 1.42 -0.52 1.51
N LEU A 26 0.78 -1.67 1.32
CA LEU A 26 0.73 -2.34 0.02
C LEU A 26 0.06 -1.46 -1.04
N ARG A 27 -1.03 -0.77 -0.68
CA ARG A 27 -1.71 0.17 -1.57
C ARG A 27 -0.79 1.31 -2.01
N THR A 28 -0.07 1.90 -1.07
CA THR A 28 0.85 3.03 -1.34
C THR A 28 1.93 2.62 -2.35
N TYR A 29 2.54 1.45 -2.19
CA TYR A 29 3.53 0.94 -3.15
C TYR A 29 2.92 0.66 -4.53
N GLN A 30 1.72 0.07 -4.58
CA GLN A 30 1.04 -0.20 -5.85
C GLN A 30 0.70 1.09 -6.61
N GLU A 31 0.22 2.12 -5.90
CA GLU A 31 -0.07 3.44 -6.47
C GLU A 31 1.21 4.10 -7.00
N TYR A 32 2.29 4.05 -6.23
CA TYR A 32 3.59 4.57 -6.66
C TYR A 32 4.10 3.87 -7.92
N ILE A 33 4.09 2.54 -7.94
CA ILE A 33 4.51 1.75 -9.11
C ILE A 33 3.64 2.08 -10.32
N SER A 34 2.31 2.11 -10.14
CA SER A 34 1.37 2.45 -11.20
C SER A 34 1.70 3.82 -11.81
N ARG A 35 1.93 4.82 -10.95
CA ARG A 35 2.22 6.20 -11.36
C ARG A 35 3.53 6.36 -12.14
N TYR A 36 4.60 5.70 -11.69
CA TYR A 36 5.95 5.95 -12.23
C TYR A 36 6.46 4.87 -13.19
N SER A 37 5.76 3.75 -13.36
CA SER A 37 6.18 2.64 -14.22
C SER A 37 6.45 3.05 -15.68
N SER A 38 5.59 3.88 -16.26
CA SER A 38 5.74 4.38 -17.63
C SER A 38 7.01 5.22 -17.79
N ILE A 39 7.28 6.11 -16.83
CA ILE A 39 8.48 6.95 -16.78
C ILE A 39 9.73 6.09 -16.62
N ALA A 40 9.73 5.13 -15.71
CA ALA A 40 10.86 4.22 -15.52
C ALA A 40 11.16 3.39 -16.77
N VAL A 41 10.14 2.95 -17.51
CA VAL A 41 10.31 2.26 -18.80
C VAL A 41 10.88 3.20 -19.87
N ALA A 42 10.44 4.45 -19.92
CA ALA A 42 10.99 5.45 -20.83
C ALA A 42 12.47 5.74 -20.52
N GLN A 43 12.80 5.92 -19.25
CA GLN A 43 14.18 6.10 -18.77
C GLN A 43 15.06 4.89 -19.09
N ARG A 44 14.56 3.67 -18.91
CA ARG A 44 15.25 2.45 -19.34
C ARG A 44 15.56 2.46 -20.83
N LYS A 45 14.61 2.87 -21.67
CA LYS A 45 14.82 2.94 -23.13
C LYS A 45 15.87 4.00 -23.49
N ALA A 46 15.89 5.12 -22.78
CA ALA A 46 16.82 6.22 -23.03
C ALA A 46 18.25 5.95 -22.50
N HIS A 47 18.38 5.31 -21.35
CA HIS A 47 19.65 5.23 -20.60
C HIS A 47 20.11 3.81 -20.29
N GLY A 48 19.33 2.78 -20.62
CA GLY A 48 19.70 1.37 -20.41
C GLY A 48 19.59 0.84 -18.98
N ILE A 49 19.22 1.68 -18.00
CA ILE A 49 19.02 1.25 -16.60
C ILE A 49 17.69 0.49 -16.49
N PRO A 50 17.64 -0.74 -15.95
CA PRO A 50 16.38 -1.47 -15.82
C PRO A 50 15.34 -0.69 -15.02
N ALA A 51 14.11 -0.61 -15.55
CA ALA A 51 13.02 0.15 -14.94
C ALA A 51 12.71 -0.29 -13.50
N SER A 52 12.91 -1.56 -13.18
CA SER A 52 12.76 -2.11 -11.83
C SER A 52 13.75 -1.51 -10.82
N ILE A 53 14.99 -1.23 -11.24
CA ILE A 53 16.00 -0.61 -10.39
C ILE A 53 15.62 0.83 -10.09
N THR A 54 15.24 1.60 -11.12
CA THR A 54 14.77 2.98 -10.96
C THR A 54 13.54 3.06 -10.07
N LEU A 55 12.55 2.18 -10.25
CA LEU A 55 11.37 2.12 -9.38
C LEU A 55 11.72 1.75 -7.95
N ALA A 56 12.58 0.75 -7.74
CA ALA A 56 13.00 0.33 -6.40
C ALA A 56 13.72 1.45 -5.66
N GLN A 57 14.63 2.17 -6.33
CA GLN A 57 15.32 3.32 -5.75
C GLN A 57 14.34 4.45 -5.43
N GLY A 58 13.45 4.79 -6.37
CA GLY A 58 12.43 5.81 -6.15
C GLY A 58 11.57 5.47 -4.92
N ILE A 59 11.11 4.22 -4.79
CA ILE A 59 10.34 3.76 -3.63
C ILE A 59 11.15 3.92 -2.34
N LEU A 60 12.40 3.45 -2.32
CA LEU A 60 13.25 3.45 -1.13
C LEU A 60 13.58 4.87 -0.66
N GLU A 61 13.98 5.74 -1.58
CA GLU A 61 14.46 7.09 -1.27
C GLU A 61 13.32 8.07 -0.96
N SER A 62 12.12 7.84 -1.51
CA SER A 62 10.96 8.73 -1.32
C SER A 62 9.92 8.21 -0.33
N ALA A 63 10.16 7.06 0.32
CA ALA A 63 9.13 6.32 1.06
C ALA A 63 7.85 6.13 0.23
N ALA A 64 8.00 5.68 -1.02
CA ALA A 64 6.91 5.60 -2.01
C ALA A 64 6.13 6.91 -2.17
N GLY A 65 6.84 8.04 -2.21
CA GLY A 65 6.27 9.38 -2.39
C GLY A 65 5.63 9.99 -1.15
N THR A 66 5.85 9.39 0.03
CA THR A 66 5.28 9.89 1.30
C THR A 66 6.28 10.62 2.19
N SER A 67 7.57 10.67 1.81
CA SER A 67 8.55 11.50 2.50
C SER A 67 8.23 12.98 2.31
N ALA A 68 8.60 13.82 3.28
CA ALA A 68 8.30 15.25 3.25
C ALA A 68 8.78 15.91 1.94
N LEU A 69 10.04 15.67 1.56
CA LEU A 69 10.63 16.24 0.35
C LEU A 69 9.97 15.74 -0.95
N ALA A 70 9.43 14.53 -0.97
CA ALA A 70 8.74 14.00 -2.15
C ALA A 70 7.30 14.51 -2.27
N ALA A 71 6.74 15.09 -1.20
CA ALA A 71 5.38 15.61 -1.12
C ALA A 71 5.30 17.15 -1.19
N GLU A 72 6.44 17.84 -1.15
CA GLU A 72 6.57 19.29 -1.44
C GLU A 72 6.31 19.59 -2.93
#